data_AF-A0A7S1A8Z7-F1
#
_entry.id   AF-A0A7S1A8Z7-F1
#
_cell.length_a   1.000
_cell.length_b   1.000
_cell.length_c   1.000
_cell.angle_alpha   90.00
_cell.angle_beta   90.00
_cell.angle_gamma   90.00
#
_symmetry.space_group_name_H-M   'P 1'
#
loop_
_entity.id
_entity.type
_entity.pdbx_description
1 polymer ?
#
loop_
_entity_poly.entity_id
_entity_poly.type
_entity_poly.pdbx_seq_one_letter_code
_entity_poly.pdbx_strand_id
1 'polypeptide(L)'
;EIHAFWEASGLAAQCFRGVSMPPGLGELSVAQHTLGGIGLALLRQQRTGVGQFVHVGRYQAGLFSRMIAEVDRVGGGSSPLLMTRDGRFIRLLGWGHDPQDIWALLQVLRKREEPPEEKVEGVFS
;
A
#
# COMPACT_ATOMS: atom_id res chain seq x y z
N GLU A 1 -12.47 19.00 7.96
CA GLU A 1 -11.05 19.32 7.66
C GLU A 1 -10.34 18.18 6.95
N ILE A 2 -10.34 16.97 7.52
CA ILE A 2 -9.76 15.74 6.91
C ILE A 2 -10.24 15.54 5.46
N HIS A 3 -11.54 15.63 5.19
CA HIS A 3 -12.10 15.45 3.84
C HIS A 3 -11.55 16.47 2.82
N ALA A 4 -11.30 17.71 3.24
CA ALA A 4 -10.86 18.79 2.37
C ALA A 4 -9.43 18.58 1.85
N PHE A 5 -8.55 17.90 2.61
CA PHE A 5 -7.19 17.55 2.14
C PHE A 5 -7.26 16.65 0.89
N TRP A 6 -8.09 15.62 0.94
CA TRP A 6 -8.13 14.57 -0.07
C TRP A 6 -8.94 14.97 -1.29
N GLU A 7 -9.97 15.78 -1.10
CA GLU A 7 -10.69 16.42 -2.19
C GLU A 7 -9.81 17.45 -2.90
N ALA A 8 -9.15 18.35 -2.17
CA ALA A 8 -8.33 19.40 -2.78
C ALA A 8 -7.12 18.83 -3.54
N SER A 9 -6.53 17.73 -3.07
CA SER A 9 -5.44 17.03 -3.76
C SER A 9 -5.91 16.14 -4.92
N GLY A 10 -7.21 15.87 -5.04
CA GLY A 10 -7.79 14.96 -6.04
C GLY A 10 -7.58 13.47 -5.72
N LEU A 11 -7.01 13.15 -4.56
CA LEU A 11 -6.76 11.77 -4.11
C LEU A 11 -8.03 11.05 -3.64
N ALA A 12 -9.06 11.77 -3.21
CA ALA A 12 -10.31 11.17 -2.72
C ALA A 12 -10.93 10.19 -3.74
N ALA A 13 -11.06 10.62 -4.99
CA ALA A 13 -11.61 9.80 -6.06
C ALA A 13 -10.66 8.66 -6.49
N GLN A 14 -9.35 8.89 -6.42
CA GLN A 14 -8.34 7.94 -6.89
C GLN A 14 -8.12 6.79 -5.90
N CYS A 15 -7.97 7.10 -4.61
CA CYS A 15 -7.56 6.14 -3.60
C CYS A 15 -8.72 5.42 -2.92
N PHE A 16 -9.87 6.08 -2.78
CA PHE A 16 -10.95 5.57 -1.91
C PHE A 16 -12.24 5.22 -2.63
N ARG A 17 -12.45 5.61 -3.90
CA ARG A 17 -13.63 5.24 -4.70
C ARG A 17 -14.98 5.38 -3.94
N GLY A 18 -15.13 6.42 -3.12
CA GLY A 18 -16.34 6.66 -2.32
C GLY A 18 -16.40 5.95 -0.96
N VAL A 19 -15.37 5.18 -0.59
CA VAL A 19 -15.21 4.60 0.75
C VAL A 19 -14.74 5.67 1.72
N SER A 20 -15.24 5.61 2.96
CA SER A 20 -14.78 6.49 4.04
C SER A 20 -13.28 6.33 4.26
N MET A 21 -12.59 7.46 4.26
CA MET A 21 -11.15 7.45 4.41
C MET A 21 -10.71 7.11 5.85
N PRO A 22 -9.59 6.39 6.03
CA PRO A 22 -9.02 6.17 7.34
C PRO A 22 -8.70 7.50 8.06
N PRO A 23 -9.13 7.65 9.33
CA PRO A 23 -8.77 8.83 10.11
C PRO A 23 -7.26 8.88 10.34
N GLY A 24 -6.68 10.08 10.37
CA GLY A 24 -5.25 10.28 10.65
C GLY A 24 -4.32 10.13 9.44
N LEU A 25 -4.81 9.64 8.30
CA LEU A 25 -3.95 9.42 7.12
C LEU A 25 -3.47 10.73 6.48
N GLY A 26 -4.31 11.77 6.48
CA GLY A 26 -3.94 13.09 5.98
C GLY A 26 -2.89 13.74 6.88
N GLU A 27 -3.08 13.65 8.19
CA GLU A 27 -2.15 14.13 9.21
C GLU A 27 -0.80 13.41 9.12
N LEU A 28 -0.82 12.09 8.91
CA LEU A 28 0.37 11.28 8.71
C LEU A 28 1.15 11.72 7.46
N SER A 29 0.45 11.93 6.33
CA SER A 29 1.09 12.42 5.10
C SER A 29 1.79 13.76 5.33
N VAL A 30 1.13 14.70 6.01
CA VAL A 30 1.72 16.01 6.34
C VAL A 30 2.90 15.87 7.31
N ALA A 31 2.79 14.98 8.31
CA ALA A 31 3.86 14.72 9.26
C ALA A 31 5.11 14.14 8.58
N GLN A 32 4.95 13.22 7.62
CA GLN A 32 6.06 12.67 6.83
C GLN A 32 6.83 13.76 6.06
N HIS A 33 6.10 14.67 5.41
CA HIS A 33 6.73 15.81 4.71
C HIS A 33 7.44 16.76 5.68
N THR A 34 6.86 16.97 6.86
CA THR A 34 7.44 17.80 7.91
C THR A 34 8.75 17.20 8.41
N LEU A 35 8.76 15.90 8.70
CA LEU A 35 9.96 15.18 9.11
C LEU A 35 11.05 15.24 8.02
N GLY A 36 10.69 15.03 6.75
CA GLY A 36 11.62 15.15 5.63
C GLY A 36 12.22 16.55 5.50
N GLY A 37 11.39 17.60 5.60
CA GLY A 37 11.82 18.98 5.54
C GLY A 37 12.75 19.38 6.70
N ILE A 38 12.42 18.96 7.93
CA ILE A 38 13.27 19.18 9.11
C ILE A 38 14.60 18.44 8.96
N GLY A 39 14.57 17.17 8.53
CA GLY A 39 15.79 16.39 8.29
C GLY A 39 16.74 17.08 7.30
N LEU A 40 16.19 17.60 6.20
CA LEU A 40 16.97 18.34 5.21
C LEU A 40 17.51 19.67 5.77
N ALA A 41 16.72 20.38 6.57
CA ALA A 41 17.15 21.61 7.22
C ALA A 41 18.30 21.38 8.20
N LEU A 42 18.26 20.30 8.98
CA LEU A 42 19.34 19.92 9.89
C LEU A 42 20.62 19.55 9.14
N LEU A 43 20.53 18.79 8.04
CA LEU A 43 21.69 18.48 7.20
C LEU A 43 22.34 19.73 6.61
N ARG A 44 21.53 20.72 6.19
CA ARG A 44 22.06 22.02 5.75
C ARG A 44 22.71 22.77 6.89
N GLN A 45 22.06 22.85 8.05
CA GLN A 45 22.58 23.54 9.23
C GLN A 45 23.93 22.96 9.69
N GLN A 46 24.13 21.64 9.60
CA GLN A 46 25.43 21.02 9.91
C GLN A 46 26.57 21.52 8.99
N ARG A 47 26.26 21.88 7.74
CA ARG A 47 27.25 22.37 6.77
C ARG A 47 27.45 23.88 6.84
N THR A 48 26.40 24.64 7.11
CA THR A 48 26.40 26.10 7.02
C THR A 48 26.44 26.80 8.39
N GLY A 49 26.12 26.10 9.47
CA GLY A 49 25.91 26.68 10.80
C GLY A 49 24.61 27.49 10.93
N VAL A 50 23.81 27.62 9.86
CA VAL A 50 22.64 28.50 9.82
C VAL A 50 21.36 27.69 9.66
N GLY A 51 20.41 27.93 10.57
CA GLY A 51 19.07 27.34 10.51
C GLY A 51 18.20 27.93 9.39
N GLN A 52 17.07 27.30 9.10
CA GLN A 52 16.11 27.79 8.11
C GLN A 52 14.67 27.45 8.51
N PHE A 53 13.73 28.24 8.00
CA PHE A 53 12.30 27.95 8.14
C PHE A 53 11.89 26.81 7.22
N VAL A 54 11.08 25.88 7.74
CA VAL A 54 10.50 24.77 6.98
C VAL A 54 8.98 24.96 6.97
N HIS A 55 8.43 25.21 5.79
CA HIS A 55 6.99 25.35 5.60
C HIS A 55 6.43 24.12 4.90
N VAL A 56 5.48 23.44 5.55
CA VAL A 56 4.77 22.30 4.97
C VAL A 56 3.28 22.61 4.88
N GLY A 57 2.83 22.86 3.65
CA GLY A 57 1.41 23.06 3.36
C GLY A 57 0.70 21.73 3.14
N ARG A 58 -0.48 21.58 3.73
CA ARG A 58 -1.34 20.40 3.53
C ARG A 58 -1.63 20.10 2.06
N TYR A 59 -1.92 21.14 1.28
CA TYR A 59 -2.15 21.02 -0.16
C TYR A 59 -0.94 20.47 -0.91
N GLN A 60 0.27 20.95 -0.59
CA GLN A 60 1.51 20.50 -1.20
C GLN A 60 1.83 19.04 -0.85
N ALA A 61 1.63 18.64 0.41
CA ALA A 61 1.76 17.25 0.84
C ALA A 61 0.79 16.33 0.07
N GLY A 62 -0.46 16.77 -0.13
CA GLY A 62 -1.44 16.04 -0.92
C GLY A 62 -1.06 15.91 -2.40
N LEU A 63 -0.54 16.98 -3.03
CA LEU A 63 -0.04 16.92 -4.41
C LEU A 63 1.12 15.95 -4.57
N PHE A 64 2.05 15.91 -3.61
CA PHE A 64 3.15 14.95 -3.63
C PHE A 64 2.67 13.51 -3.46
N SER A 65 1.76 13.25 -2.52
CA SER A 65 1.12 11.93 -2.37
C SER A 65 0.40 11.49 -3.66
N ARG A 66 -0.20 12.44 -4.39
CA ARG A 66 -0.80 12.17 -5.70
C ARG A 66 0.22 11.81 -6.76
N MET A 67 1.36 12.50 -6.84
CA MET A 67 2.41 12.15 -7.79
C MET A 67 2.89 10.71 -7.59
N ILE A 68 3.07 10.27 -6.34
CA ILE A 68 3.43 8.88 -6.03
C ILE A 68 2.34 7.92 -6.56
N ALA A 69 1.08 8.20 -6.26
CA ALA A 69 -0.04 7.38 -6.71
C ALA A 69 -0.19 7.31 -8.25
N GLU A 70 0.26 8.36 -8.96
CA GLU A 70 0.24 8.40 -10.43
C GLU A 70 1.40 7.64 -11.07
N VAL A 71 2.57 7.59 -10.41
CA VAL A 71 3.74 6.79 -10.87
C VAL A 71 3.44 5.30 -10.84
N ASP A 72 2.69 4.84 -9.84
CA ASP A 72 2.30 3.42 -9.70
C ASP A 72 1.11 3.02 -10.57
N ARG A 73 0.74 3.82 -11.58
CA ARG A 73 -0.28 3.44 -12.59
C ARG A 73 0.23 2.37 -13.57
N VAL A 74 0.64 1.23 -13.04
CA VAL A 74 0.75 0.00 -13.81
C VAL A 74 -0.65 -0.63 -13.83
N GLY A 75 -1.38 -0.33 -14.91
CA GLY A 75 -2.55 -1.10 -15.37
C GLY A 75 -3.63 -1.44 -14.35
N GLY A 76 -4.55 -0.50 -14.09
CA GLY A 76 -6.01 -0.70 -13.92
C GLY A 76 -6.62 -1.75 -12.96
N GLY A 77 -5.87 -2.68 -12.39
CA GLY A 77 -6.36 -3.73 -11.51
C GLY A 77 -6.18 -3.32 -10.06
N SER A 78 -7.26 -3.23 -9.28
CA SER A 78 -7.09 -3.22 -7.82
C SER A 78 -6.48 -4.57 -7.41
N SER A 79 -5.47 -4.57 -6.54
CA SER A 79 -4.97 -5.82 -5.91
C SER A 79 -6.16 -6.68 -5.48
N PRO A 80 -6.27 -7.92 -5.97
CA PRO A 80 -7.42 -8.76 -5.71
C PRO A 80 -7.56 -8.97 -4.20
N LEU A 81 -8.79 -8.74 -3.71
CA LEU A 81 -9.19 -9.04 -2.34
C LEU A 81 -9.98 -10.35 -2.40
N LEU A 82 -9.40 -11.41 -1.85
CA LEU A 82 -9.99 -12.74 -1.82
C LEU A 82 -10.66 -12.95 -0.47
N MET A 83 -11.88 -13.48 -0.47
CA MET A 83 -12.56 -13.90 0.76
C MET A 83 -12.34 -15.40 0.97
N THR A 84 -11.86 -15.78 2.14
CA THR A 84 -11.69 -17.18 2.55
C THR A 84 -13.03 -17.76 3.02
N ARG A 85 -13.13 -19.10 3.09
CA ARG A 85 -14.37 -19.79 3.51
C ARG A 85 -14.82 -19.47 4.94
N ASP A 86 -13.89 -19.07 5.81
CA ASP A 86 -14.14 -18.60 7.18
C ASP A 86 -14.50 -17.10 7.27
N GLY A 87 -14.71 -16.44 6.13
CA GLY A 87 -15.13 -15.04 6.05
C GLY A 87 -14.01 -14.02 6.30
N ARG A 88 -12.73 -14.45 6.28
CA ARG A 88 -11.59 -13.54 6.36
C ARG A 88 -11.22 -13.04 4.96
N PHE A 89 -10.46 -11.94 4.92
CA PHE A 89 -10.01 -11.34 3.66
C PHE A 89 -8.49 -11.45 3.52
N ILE A 90 -8.03 -11.84 2.33
CA ILE A 90 -6.63 -11.89 1.93
C ILE A 90 -6.44 -10.91 0.79
N ARG A 91 -5.52 -9.95 0.96
CA ARG A 91 -5.12 -9.04 -0.11
C ARG A 91 -3.76 -9.47 -0.64
N LEU A 92 -3.67 -9.67 -1.96
CA LEU A 92 -2.39 -9.95 -2.61
C LEU A 92 -1.65 -8.64 -2.85
N LEU A 93 -0.52 -8.49 -2.15
CA LEU A 93 0.40 -7.36 -2.27
C LEU A 93 1.49 -7.73 -3.28
N GLY A 94 1.10 -7.78 -4.55
CA GLY A 94 2.00 -7.98 -5.69
C GLY A 94 2.59 -6.67 -6.19
N TRP A 95 3.75 -6.72 -6.84
CA TRP A 95 4.30 -5.57 -7.56
C TRP A 95 3.49 -5.40 -8.87
N GLY A 96 2.79 -4.28 -9.02
CA GLY A 96 2.12 -3.94 -10.29
C GLY A 96 0.85 -4.75 -10.60
N HIS A 97 0.22 -5.38 -9.61
CA HIS A 97 -1.03 -6.13 -9.78
C HIS A 97 -0.95 -7.22 -10.86
N ASP A 98 0.21 -7.87 -11.00
CA ASP A 98 0.44 -8.88 -12.03
C ASP A 98 -0.50 -10.10 -11.83
N PRO A 99 -1.30 -10.49 -12.83
CA PRO A 99 -2.07 -11.74 -12.81
C PRO A 99 -1.23 -12.98 -12.46
N GLN A 100 0.09 -12.95 -12.71
CA GLN A 100 1.01 -14.03 -12.34
C GLN A 100 1.08 -14.28 -10.83
N ASP A 101 0.87 -13.26 -9.99
CA ASP A 101 0.90 -13.42 -8.53
C ASP A 101 -0.28 -14.28 -8.03
N ILE A 102 -1.45 -14.12 -8.67
CA ILE A 102 -2.62 -14.98 -8.41
C ILE A 102 -2.31 -16.41 -8.84
N TRP A 103 -1.67 -16.57 -10.01
CA TRP A 103 -1.34 -17.90 -10.53
C TRP A 103 -0.32 -18.62 -9.64
N ALA A 104 0.69 -17.90 -9.13
CA ALA A 104 1.65 -18.44 -8.17
C ALA A 104 0.97 -18.87 -6.87
N LEU A 105 0.04 -18.08 -6.34
CA LEU A 105 -0.76 -18.46 -5.17
C LEU A 105 -1.56 -19.74 -5.44
N LEU A 106 -2.27 -19.81 -6.57
CA LEU A 106 -3.08 -20.98 -6.93
C LEU A 106 -2.23 -22.25 -7.06
N GLN A 107 -1.01 -22.15 -7.61
CA GLN A 107 -0.08 -23.27 -7.70
C GLN A 107 0.37 -23.76 -6.32
N VAL A 108 0.67 -22.86 -5.39
CA VAL A 108 1.04 -23.22 -4.01
C VAL A 108 -0.14 -23.89 -3.28
N LEU A 109 -1.35 -23.37 -3.46
CA LEU A 109 -2.56 -23.94 -2.83
C LEU A 109 -2.87 -25.33 -3.39
N ARG A 110 -2.74 -25.53 -4.71
CA ARG A 110 -2.99 -26.82 -5.36
C ARG A 110 -2.00 -27.90 -4.92
N LYS A 111 -0.73 -27.55 -4.69
CA LYS A 111 0.30 -28.48 -4.17
C LYS A 111 0.02 -28.98 -2.74
N ARG A 112 -0.91 -28.36 -2.01
CA ARG A 112 -1.26 -28.74 -0.65
C ARG A 112 -2.45 -29.70 -0.56
N GLU A 113 -3.15 -29.93 -1.67
CA GLU A 113 -4.32 -30.82 -1.75
C GLU A 113 -3.97 -32.28 -2.07
N GLU A 114 -2.71 -32.64 -2.32
CA GLU A 114 -2.31 -34.05 -2.38
C GLU A 114 -2.16 -34.60 -0.96
N PRO A 115 -3.06 -35.50 -0.49
CA PRO A 115 -2.82 -36.21 0.77
C PRO A 115 -1.64 -37.17 0.60
N PRO A 116 -0.89 -37.50 1.67
CA PRO A 116 0.12 -38.54 1.59
C PRO A 116 -0.57 -39.86 1.21
N GLU A 117 -0.12 -40.48 0.12
CA GLU A 117 -0.49 -41.86 -0.21
C GLU A 117 -0.10 -42.75 0.97
N GLU A 118 -1.10 -43.20 1.72
CA GLU A 118 -0.94 -44.26 2.72
C GLU A 118 -0.65 -45.56 1.95
N LYS A 119 0.65 -45.84 1.72
CA LYS A 119 1.11 -47.16 1.30
C LYS A 119 0.90 -48.13 2.45
N VAL A 120 -0.23 -48.83 2.45
CA VAL A 120 -0.38 -50.05 3.26
C VAL A 120 0.11 -51.21 2.42
N GLU A 121 1.38 -51.56 2.62
CA GLU A 121 1.99 -52.79 2.13
C GLU A 121 1.38 -54.00 2.84
N GLY A 122 0.89 -54.96 2.04
CA GLY A 122 0.95 -56.40 2.32
C GLY A 122 -0.09 -57.01 3.25
N VAL A 123 -0.86 -57.98 2.73
CA VAL A 123 -0.75 -59.40 3.13
C VAL A 123 -1.09 -60.26 1.90
N PHE A 124 -0.10 -61.02 1.42
CA PHE A 124 -0.26 -62.11 0.46
C PHE A 124 -1.07 -63.26 1.07
N SER A 125 -1.99 -63.83 0.30
CA SER A 125 -2.67 -65.10 0.61
C SER A 125 -1.74 -66.30 0.39
#